data_AF-A0A388SSF4-F1
#
_entry.id   AF-A0A388SSF4-F1
#
_cell.length_a   1.000
_cell.length_b   1.000
_cell.length_c   1.000
_cell.angle_alpha   90.00
_cell.angle_beta   90.00
_cell.angle_gamma   90.00
#
_symmetry.space_group_name_H-M   'P 1'
#
loop_
_entity.id
_entity.type
_entity.pdbx_description
1 polymer ?
#
loop_
_entity_poly.entity_id
_entity_poly.type
_entity_poly.pdbx_seq_one_letter_code
_entity_poly.pdbx_strand_id
1 'polypeptide(L)'
;MTADDRPPGARPAPGAAPGPRSRGAGRRHPAMDPVEALDRIAFLLERSEAPTYRVRAFRTASAAIAALGEREVGERAAAGSLESVRGLGPKTAQVVREALAGRVPAYLRQLEEEQEEEAGARAEGNAPGARLRAALRGDCHLHSDWSDGGSPIQAMGRAAAALGHEWAVLTDHSPRLTVARGLSPERLREQLDVVAELNRTWRPFRLLTGIECDILPDGSLDQEPELLDRLDVVVASVHSRLRMESRPMTRRMVAAVTDPLVDVLGHCTGRLLKGRDGGRGRPESDFDADEVFAACADSGTAVEINCRPDRLDPPRPLLRRAVAAGVLFAIDSDAHAPGQLDWQINGCARAEECGVPESRVVNTRGAQDVLRWARTGELPSAD
;
A
#
# COMPACT_ATOMS: atom_id res chain seq x y z
N MET A 1 6.63 57.87 54.51
CA MET A 1 7.91 58.59 54.59
C MET A 1 9.00 57.53 54.53
N THR A 2 9.96 57.51 53.62
CA THR A 2 10.38 58.41 52.54
C THR A 2 11.47 57.69 51.73
N ALA A 3 11.54 58.01 50.43
CA ALA A 3 12.72 58.03 49.53
C ALA A 3 13.53 56.73 49.35
N ASP A 4 13.58 56.14 48.15
CA ASP A 4 14.23 56.61 46.90
C ASP A 4 15.77 56.52 47.01
N ASP A 5 16.31 55.43 46.45
CA ASP A 5 17.75 55.16 46.40
C ASP A 5 18.13 54.68 44.99
N ARG A 6 18.72 55.59 44.21
CA ARG A 6 19.26 55.33 42.88
C ARG A 6 20.71 55.80 42.85
N PRO A 7 21.72 54.92 42.63
CA PRO A 7 23.08 55.35 42.42
C PRO A 7 23.43 55.51 40.92
N PRO A 8 24.47 56.30 40.57
CA PRO A 8 24.67 56.84 39.23
C PRO A 8 25.72 56.08 38.39
N GLY A 9 25.54 56.17 37.07
CA GLY A 9 26.60 56.45 36.08
C GLY A 9 27.74 55.44 35.90
N ALA A 10 27.60 54.53 34.93
CA ALA A 10 28.70 53.78 34.33
C ALA A 10 29.07 54.33 32.94
N ARG A 11 30.37 54.54 32.71
CA ARG A 11 31.01 55.06 31.48
C ARG A 11 30.90 54.09 30.29
N PRO A 12 30.98 54.57 29.03
CA PRO A 12 30.94 53.70 27.85
C PRO A 12 32.31 53.06 27.58
N ALA A 13 32.31 51.77 27.23
CA ALA A 13 33.47 51.02 26.76
C ALA A 13 33.63 51.14 25.23
N PRO A 14 34.86 51.10 24.67
CA PRO A 14 35.11 51.30 23.25
C PRO A 14 35.06 50.00 22.42
N GLY A 15 34.50 50.11 21.20
CA GLY A 15 34.96 49.42 19.98
C GLY A 15 34.90 47.90 19.93
N ALA A 16 33.76 47.34 19.49
CA ALA A 16 33.70 45.97 18.96
C ALA A 16 33.93 45.97 17.43
N ALA A 17 34.90 45.18 16.99
CA ALA A 17 35.21 44.93 15.58
C ALA A 17 34.05 44.21 14.84
N PRO A 18 33.91 44.39 13.51
CA PRO A 18 32.84 43.75 12.76
C PRO A 18 33.11 42.25 12.59
N GLY A 19 32.19 41.42 13.09
CA GLY A 19 32.21 39.96 12.89
C GLY A 19 32.01 39.57 11.42
N PRO A 20 32.51 38.39 11.01
CA PRO A 20 32.43 37.94 9.63
C PRO A 20 30.97 37.69 9.24
N ARG A 21 30.53 38.33 8.15
CA ARG A 21 29.23 38.08 7.53
C ARG A 21 29.19 36.62 7.07
N SER A 22 28.45 35.77 7.79
CA SER A 22 28.09 34.44 7.31
C SER A 22 27.20 34.59 6.09
N ARG A 23 27.78 34.47 4.89
CA ARG A 23 27.01 34.22 3.67
C ARG A 23 26.24 32.92 3.90
N GLY A 24 24.91 33.02 3.93
CA GLY A 24 24.04 31.86 3.99
C GLY A 24 24.39 30.92 2.85
N ALA A 25 25.06 29.82 3.18
CA ALA A 25 25.12 28.67 2.31
C ALA A 25 23.67 28.14 2.24
N GLY A 26 22.97 28.53 1.17
CA GLY A 26 21.68 27.93 0.85
C GLY A 26 21.86 26.43 0.89
N ARG A 27 21.06 25.75 1.73
CA ARG A 27 20.95 24.29 1.71
C ARG A 27 20.61 23.91 0.27
N ARG A 28 21.60 23.43 -0.48
CA ARG A 28 21.34 22.75 -1.74
C ARG A 28 20.56 21.50 -1.35
N HIS A 29 19.26 21.50 -1.63
CA HIS A 29 18.54 20.24 -1.67
C HIS A 29 19.31 19.30 -2.59
N PRO A 30 19.53 18.03 -2.23
CA PRO A 30 20.20 17.09 -3.12
C PRO A 30 19.50 17.13 -4.48
N ALA A 31 20.29 17.21 -5.55
CA ALA A 31 19.76 17.17 -6.91
C ALA A 31 18.95 15.87 -7.05
N MET A 32 17.68 15.99 -7.41
CA MET A 32 16.80 14.84 -7.56
C MET A 32 17.10 14.15 -8.88
N ASP A 33 17.21 12.82 -8.86
CA ASP A 33 17.37 12.05 -10.08
C ASP A 33 16.08 12.13 -10.94
N PRO A 34 16.16 12.26 -12.28
CA PRO A 34 14.97 12.34 -13.13
C PRO A 34 14.05 11.11 -13.05
N VAL A 35 14.58 9.91 -12.89
CA VAL A 35 13.78 8.68 -12.75
C VAL A 35 13.07 8.72 -11.40
N GLU A 36 13.80 9.04 -10.33
CA GLU A 36 13.25 9.20 -8.98
C GLU A 36 12.09 10.22 -8.95
N ALA A 37 12.26 11.37 -9.62
CA ALA A 37 11.22 12.40 -9.70
C ALA A 37 9.97 11.93 -10.45
N LEU A 38 10.14 11.25 -11.59
CA LEU A 38 9.02 10.72 -12.38
C LEU A 38 8.27 9.61 -11.63
N ASP A 39 9.00 8.71 -10.96
CA ASP A 39 8.42 7.65 -10.15
C ASP A 39 7.69 8.20 -8.92
N ARG A 40 8.24 9.23 -8.27
CA ARG A 40 7.58 9.90 -7.14
C ARG A 40 6.28 10.57 -7.58
N ILE A 41 6.27 11.24 -8.73
CA ILE A 41 5.04 11.82 -9.28
C ILE A 41 4.01 10.73 -9.59
N ALA A 42 4.42 9.65 -10.25
CA ALA A 42 3.52 8.53 -10.56
C ALA A 42 2.92 7.94 -9.29
N PHE A 43 3.72 7.75 -8.24
CA PHE A 43 3.28 7.29 -6.93
C PHE A 43 2.21 8.21 -6.33
N LEU A 44 2.42 9.53 -6.31
CA LEU A 44 1.46 10.48 -5.74
C LEU A 44 0.15 10.52 -6.54
N LEU A 45 0.23 10.36 -7.87
CA LEU A 45 -0.94 10.25 -8.73
C LEU A 45 -1.73 8.95 -8.51
N GLU A 46 -1.05 7.82 -8.28
CA GLU A 46 -1.69 6.55 -7.92
C GLU A 46 -2.39 6.64 -6.57
N ARG A 47 -1.71 7.23 -5.57
CA ARG A 47 -2.22 7.45 -4.21
C ARG A 47 -3.50 8.27 -4.19
N SER A 48 -3.56 9.32 -5.02
CA SER A 48 -4.69 10.24 -5.13
C SER A 48 -5.79 9.78 -6.10
N GLU A 49 -5.74 8.53 -6.58
CA GLU A 49 -6.69 7.97 -7.55
C GLU A 49 -6.80 8.80 -8.84
N ALA A 50 -5.69 9.41 -9.29
CA ALA A 50 -5.68 10.18 -10.52
C ALA A 50 -5.99 9.27 -11.74
N PRO A 51 -6.54 9.84 -12.84
CA PRO A 51 -6.88 9.06 -14.03
C PRO A 51 -5.71 8.20 -14.54
N THR A 52 -5.99 6.92 -14.85
CA THR A 52 -4.96 5.93 -15.21
C THR A 52 -4.04 6.37 -16.34
N TYR A 53 -4.55 7.11 -17.33
CA TYR A 53 -3.73 7.61 -18.44
C TYR A 53 -2.64 8.60 -17.97
N ARG A 54 -2.90 9.37 -16.90
CA ARG A 54 -1.92 10.32 -16.33
C ARG A 54 -0.80 9.55 -15.65
N VAL A 55 -1.15 8.62 -14.75
CA VAL A 55 -0.20 7.72 -14.08
C VAL A 55 0.68 7.01 -15.11
N ARG A 56 0.07 6.41 -16.13
CA ARG A 56 0.77 5.68 -17.20
C ARG A 56 1.77 6.57 -17.94
N ALA A 57 1.46 7.85 -18.16
CA ALA A 57 2.37 8.77 -18.82
C ALA A 57 3.67 8.96 -18.02
N PHE A 58 3.58 9.11 -16.69
CA PHE A 58 4.76 9.26 -15.82
C PHE A 58 5.55 7.95 -15.70
N ARG A 59 4.88 6.80 -15.54
CA ARG A 59 5.54 5.47 -15.53
C ARG A 59 6.26 5.16 -16.85
N THR A 60 5.63 5.48 -17.98
CA THR A 60 6.23 5.28 -19.31
C THR A 60 7.45 6.18 -19.50
N ALA A 61 7.37 7.44 -19.07
CA ALA A 61 8.49 8.36 -19.13
C ALA A 61 9.64 7.91 -18.23
N SER A 62 9.35 7.44 -17.01
CA SER A 62 10.34 6.90 -16.07
C SER A 62 11.12 5.74 -16.71
N ALA A 63 10.41 4.74 -17.25
CA ALA A 63 11.02 3.61 -17.93
C ALA A 63 11.87 4.03 -19.16
N ALA A 64 11.38 4.99 -19.95
CA ALA A 64 12.11 5.50 -21.11
C ALA A 64 13.41 6.22 -20.72
N ILE A 65 13.40 7.02 -19.66
CA ILE A 65 14.57 7.72 -19.14
C ILE A 65 15.58 6.72 -18.55
N ALA A 66 15.11 5.76 -17.75
CA ALA A 66 15.97 4.72 -17.18
C ALA A 66 16.69 3.90 -18.27
N ALA A 67 16.00 3.60 -19.38
CA ALA A 67 16.56 2.85 -20.50
C ALA A 67 17.63 3.64 -21.30
N LEU A 68 17.53 4.97 -21.37
CA LEU A 68 18.51 5.81 -22.08
C LEU A 68 19.82 5.97 -21.31
N GLY A 69 19.74 5.98 -19.98
CA GLY A 69 20.88 6.25 -19.10
C GLY A 69 21.25 7.74 -18.99
N GLU A 70 21.91 8.12 -17.89
CA GLU A 70 22.14 9.50 -17.49
C GLU A 70 22.81 10.38 -18.57
N ARG A 71 23.83 9.84 -19.26
CA ARG A 71 24.62 10.58 -20.26
C ARG A 71 23.76 11.03 -21.45
N GLU A 72 23.02 10.11 -22.03
CA GLU A 72 22.16 10.37 -23.19
C GLU A 72 21.00 11.30 -22.82
N VAL A 73 20.44 11.11 -21.62
CA VAL A 73 19.40 11.97 -21.08
C VAL A 73 19.90 13.41 -20.94
N GLY A 74 21.12 13.61 -20.43
CA GLY A 74 21.77 14.92 -20.34
C GLY A 74 22.01 15.57 -21.72
N GLU A 75 22.52 14.81 -22.69
CA GLU A 75 22.77 15.29 -24.06
C GLU A 75 21.48 15.74 -24.75
N ARG A 76 20.41 14.95 -24.66
CA ARG A 76 19.10 15.29 -25.22
C ARG A 76 18.45 16.48 -24.52
N ALA A 77 18.63 16.61 -23.20
CA ALA A 77 18.14 17.76 -22.46
C ALA A 77 18.82 19.06 -22.92
N ALA A 78 20.15 19.03 -23.09
CA ALA A 78 20.91 20.17 -23.59
C ALA A 78 20.54 20.54 -25.04
N ALA A 79 20.25 19.53 -25.88
CA ALA A 79 19.80 19.73 -27.25
C ALA A 79 18.31 20.13 -27.37
N GLY A 80 17.55 20.16 -26.27
CA GLY A 80 16.12 20.48 -26.29
C GLY A 80 15.26 19.41 -26.98
N SER A 81 15.71 18.16 -27.03
CA SER A 81 15.11 17.07 -27.82
C SER A 81 14.52 15.94 -26.99
N LEU A 82 14.24 16.14 -25.70
CA LEU A 82 13.67 15.11 -24.81
C LEU A 82 12.30 14.63 -25.29
N GLU A 83 11.46 15.52 -25.80
CA GLU A 83 10.13 15.21 -26.34
C GLU A 83 10.17 14.33 -27.59
N SER A 84 11.33 14.16 -28.22
CA SER A 84 11.52 13.20 -29.33
C SER A 84 11.63 11.76 -28.84
N VAL A 85 11.90 11.55 -27.54
CA VAL A 85 11.97 10.22 -26.94
C VAL A 85 10.56 9.65 -26.82
N ARG A 86 10.34 8.49 -27.44
CA ARG A 86 9.05 7.78 -27.32
C ARG A 86 8.73 7.56 -25.84
N GLY A 87 7.54 7.99 -25.43
CA GLY A 87 7.07 7.88 -24.04
C GLY A 87 7.19 9.17 -23.23
N LEU A 88 7.91 10.18 -23.74
CA LEU A 88 7.96 11.52 -23.13
C LEU A 88 6.95 12.45 -23.79
N GLY A 89 6.20 13.15 -22.96
CA GLY A 89 5.37 14.29 -23.36
C GLY A 89 5.91 15.59 -22.76
N PRO A 90 5.34 16.75 -23.12
CA PRO A 90 5.83 18.04 -22.66
C PRO A 90 5.96 18.15 -21.14
N LYS A 91 4.99 17.60 -20.40
CA LYS A 91 4.97 17.64 -18.92
C LYS A 91 6.03 16.74 -18.29
N THR A 92 6.23 15.52 -18.80
CA THR A 92 7.24 14.60 -18.26
C THR A 92 8.65 15.03 -18.65
N ALA A 93 8.85 15.55 -19.87
CA ALA A 93 10.13 16.13 -20.30
C ALA A 93 10.50 17.36 -19.45
N GLN A 94 9.52 18.18 -19.05
CA GLN A 94 9.76 19.31 -18.14
C GLN A 94 10.26 18.86 -16.77
N VAL A 95 9.66 17.81 -16.20
CA VAL A 95 10.12 17.21 -14.94
C VAL A 95 11.58 16.77 -15.04
N VAL A 96 11.95 16.08 -16.12
CA VAL A 96 13.32 15.63 -16.36
C VAL A 96 14.28 16.82 -16.43
N ARG A 97 13.93 17.89 -17.16
CA ARG A 97 14.76 19.10 -17.25
C ARG A 97 14.97 19.78 -15.90
N GLU A 98 13.93 19.85 -15.08
CA GLU A 98 14.01 20.48 -13.76
C GLU A 98 14.88 19.66 -12.81
N ALA A 99 14.73 18.33 -12.80
CA ALA A 99 15.55 17.40 -12.04
C ALA A 99 17.04 17.50 -12.43
N LEU A 100 17.36 17.44 -13.73
CA LEU A 100 18.74 17.62 -14.24
C LEU A 100 19.36 18.98 -13.89
N ALA A 101 18.53 20.02 -13.73
CA ALA A 101 18.98 21.33 -13.28
C ALA A 101 19.23 21.42 -11.75
N GLY A 102 19.13 20.28 -11.03
CA GLY A 102 19.28 20.20 -9.58
C GLY A 102 18.14 20.83 -8.81
N ARG A 103 16.95 20.96 -9.42
CA ARG A 103 15.74 21.47 -8.77
C ARG A 103 14.79 20.32 -8.48
N VAL A 104 14.01 20.43 -7.40
CA VAL A 104 12.82 19.61 -7.24
C VAL A 104 11.80 20.06 -8.29
N PRO A 105 11.28 19.17 -9.14
CA PRO A 105 10.34 19.55 -10.18
C PRO A 105 9.09 20.24 -9.62
N ALA A 106 8.63 21.30 -10.28
CA ALA A 106 7.52 22.12 -9.79
C ALA A 106 6.22 21.32 -9.69
N TYR A 107 5.99 20.41 -10.65
CA TYR A 107 4.82 19.54 -10.60
C TYR A 107 4.88 18.52 -9.46
N LEU A 108 6.07 18.03 -9.12
CA LEU A 108 6.25 17.18 -7.95
C LEU A 108 5.91 17.95 -6.68
N ARG A 109 6.50 19.15 -6.50
CA ARG A 109 6.20 19.97 -5.32
C ARG A 109 4.73 20.29 -5.18
N GLN A 110 4.05 20.63 -6.27
CA GLN A 110 2.61 20.86 -6.25
C GLN A 110 1.85 19.64 -5.70
N LEU A 111 2.16 18.44 -6.20
CA LEU A 111 1.51 17.22 -5.72
C LEU A 111 1.87 16.93 -4.26
N GLU A 112 3.09 17.20 -3.82
CA GLU A 112 3.49 17.02 -2.42
C GLU A 112 2.77 18.01 -1.51
N GLU A 113 2.64 19.28 -1.90
CA GLU A 113 1.89 20.31 -1.18
C GLU A 113 0.41 19.95 -1.07
N GLU A 114 -0.24 19.54 -2.17
CA GLU A 114 -1.65 19.06 -2.15
C GLU A 114 -1.85 17.90 -1.16
N GLN A 115 -0.86 17.00 -1.07
CA GLN A 115 -0.92 15.84 -0.18
C GLN A 115 -0.60 16.18 1.28
N GLU A 116 0.28 17.16 1.52
CA GLU A 116 0.55 17.71 2.85
C GLU A 116 -0.66 18.48 3.39
N GLU A 117 -1.38 19.22 2.55
CA GLU A 117 -2.64 19.89 2.92
C GLU A 117 -3.71 18.87 3.30
N GLU A 118 -3.89 17.81 2.50
CA GLU A 118 -4.79 16.69 2.82
C GLU A 118 -4.41 15.98 4.12
N ALA A 119 -3.12 15.79 4.38
CA ALA A 119 -2.62 15.17 5.61
C ALA A 119 -2.75 16.11 6.82
N GLY A 120 -2.45 17.39 6.67
CA GLY A 120 -2.57 18.42 7.70
C GLY A 120 -4.01 18.64 8.14
N ALA A 121 -4.96 18.64 7.21
CA ALA A 121 -6.39 18.66 7.51
C ALA A 121 -6.85 17.44 8.34
N ARG A 122 -6.13 16.30 8.26
CA ARG A 122 -6.37 15.12 9.10
C ARG A 122 -5.67 15.18 10.47
N ALA A 123 -4.65 16.03 10.62
CA ALA A 123 -3.75 16.07 11.78
C ALA A 123 -4.12 17.10 12.86
N GLU A 124 -5.12 17.97 12.65
CA GLU A 124 -5.63 18.90 13.69
C GLU A 124 -6.39 18.20 14.85
N GLY A 125 -6.36 16.87 14.88
CA GLY A 125 -6.61 16.01 16.04
C GLY A 125 -5.67 14.80 15.97
N ASN A 126 -5.62 13.96 17.01
CA ASN A 126 -4.90 12.69 16.98
C ASN A 126 -5.33 11.90 15.73
N ALA A 127 -4.52 11.92 14.68
CA ALA A 127 -4.96 11.59 13.33
C ALA A 127 -5.55 10.16 13.32
N PRO A 128 -6.83 9.98 12.95
CA PRO A 128 -7.47 8.67 13.03
C PRO A 128 -6.64 7.59 12.34
N GLY A 129 -6.36 6.49 13.04
CA GLY A 129 -5.56 5.38 12.52
C GLY A 129 -4.05 5.52 12.67
N ALA A 130 -3.52 6.68 13.08
CA ALA A 130 -2.07 6.91 13.09
C ALA A 130 -1.31 5.97 14.03
N ARG A 131 -1.88 5.66 15.20
CA ARG A 131 -1.26 4.72 16.15
C ARG A 131 -1.19 3.33 15.54
N LEU A 132 -2.31 2.80 15.04
CA LEU A 132 -2.32 1.47 14.44
C LEU A 132 -1.46 1.41 13.17
N ARG A 133 -1.45 2.46 12.34
CA ARG A 133 -0.61 2.56 11.14
C ARG A 133 0.88 2.49 11.47
N ALA A 134 1.31 3.12 12.58
CA ALA A 134 2.68 3.08 13.05
C ALA A 134 3.09 1.70 13.60
N ALA A 135 2.11 0.90 14.08
CA ALA A 135 2.34 -0.47 14.54
C ALA A 135 2.41 -1.49 13.39
N LEU A 136 1.93 -1.16 12.18
CA LEU A 136 1.95 -2.07 11.04
C LEU A 136 3.37 -2.27 10.50
N ARG A 137 3.77 -3.53 10.37
CA ARG A 137 5.07 -4.00 9.88
C ARG A 137 4.99 -4.56 8.46
N GLY A 138 3.80 -4.79 7.92
CA GLY A 138 3.61 -5.27 6.55
C GLY A 138 2.19 -5.15 6.00
N ASP A 139 2.00 -5.69 4.80
CA ASP A 139 0.76 -5.72 4.03
C ASP A 139 0.53 -7.13 3.47
N CYS A 140 -0.62 -7.75 3.74
CA CYS A 140 -0.95 -9.11 3.32
C CYS A 140 -1.62 -9.18 1.94
N HIS A 141 -1.91 -8.06 1.28
CA HIS A 141 -2.66 -8.07 0.03
C HIS A 141 -2.19 -6.97 -0.95
N LEU A 142 -1.36 -7.36 -1.92
CA LEU A 142 -0.99 -6.50 -3.06
C LEU A 142 -0.81 -7.32 -4.34
N HIS A 143 -0.94 -6.64 -5.48
CA HIS A 143 -0.92 -7.23 -6.81
C HIS A 143 0.20 -6.64 -7.66
N SER A 144 0.58 -7.34 -8.72
CA SER A 144 1.58 -6.91 -9.69
C SER A 144 1.07 -7.05 -11.12
N ASP A 145 1.92 -6.73 -12.08
CA ASP A 145 1.66 -6.93 -13.52
C ASP A 145 1.58 -8.41 -13.94
N TRP A 146 1.68 -9.35 -12.98
CA TRP A 146 1.43 -10.76 -13.19
C TRP A 146 -0.06 -11.11 -13.19
N SER A 147 -0.92 -10.39 -12.47
CA SER A 147 -2.38 -10.39 -12.72
C SER A 147 -2.82 -9.08 -13.38
N ASP A 148 -3.40 -8.18 -12.58
CA ASP A 148 -4.10 -6.97 -12.97
C ASP A 148 -3.56 -5.72 -12.28
N GLY A 149 -2.48 -5.87 -11.51
CA GLY A 149 -1.64 -4.75 -11.11
C GLY A 149 -1.01 -4.07 -12.31
N GLY A 150 -0.73 -2.78 -12.18
CA GLY A 150 -0.13 -1.94 -13.22
C GLY A 150 1.40 -1.85 -13.15
N SER A 151 2.05 -2.54 -12.20
CA SER A 151 3.46 -2.37 -11.88
C SER A 151 4.20 -3.70 -11.67
N PRO A 152 5.48 -3.79 -12.05
CA PRO A 152 6.30 -4.98 -11.79
C PRO A 152 6.43 -5.29 -10.31
N ILE A 153 6.62 -6.57 -9.98
CA ILE A 153 6.89 -7.05 -8.61
C ILE A 153 8.00 -6.23 -7.94
N GLN A 154 9.07 -5.90 -8.67
CA GLN A 154 10.18 -5.11 -8.16
C GLN A 154 9.77 -3.70 -7.71
N ALA A 155 8.87 -3.05 -8.46
CA ALA A 155 8.39 -1.72 -8.11
C ALA A 155 7.49 -1.78 -6.88
N MET A 156 6.60 -2.77 -6.81
CA MET A 156 5.71 -2.99 -5.65
C MET A 156 6.51 -3.27 -4.38
N GLY A 157 7.43 -4.23 -4.41
CA GLY A 157 8.25 -4.59 -3.25
C GLY A 157 9.16 -3.46 -2.77
N ARG A 158 9.80 -2.71 -3.68
CA ARG A 158 10.61 -1.54 -3.31
C ARG A 158 9.77 -0.43 -2.69
N ALA A 159 8.56 -0.20 -3.19
CA ALA A 159 7.66 0.79 -2.62
C ALA A 159 7.19 0.40 -1.22
N ALA A 160 6.85 -0.88 -1.01
CA ALA A 160 6.51 -1.39 0.33
C ALA A 160 7.67 -1.20 1.32
N ALA A 161 8.90 -1.56 0.92
CA ALA A 161 10.10 -1.33 1.73
C ALA A 161 10.33 0.16 2.02
N ALA A 162 10.15 1.04 1.03
CA ALA A 162 10.33 2.49 1.18
C ALA A 162 9.27 3.12 2.10
N LEU A 163 8.08 2.53 2.20
CA LEU A 163 7.03 2.91 3.16
C LEU A 163 7.30 2.42 4.60
N GLY A 164 8.42 1.72 4.82
CA GLY A 164 8.83 1.21 6.12
C GLY A 164 8.30 -0.17 6.48
N HIS A 165 7.70 -0.89 5.53
CA HIS A 165 7.35 -2.29 5.76
C HIS A 165 8.59 -3.15 5.87
N GLU A 166 8.55 -4.13 6.77
CA GLU A 166 9.54 -5.20 6.87
C GLU A 166 9.22 -6.33 5.90
N TRP A 167 7.94 -6.52 5.59
CA TRP A 167 7.46 -7.52 4.68
C TRP A 167 6.20 -7.09 3.95
N ALA A 168 5.94 -7.70 2.80
CA ALA A 168 4.64 -7.63 2.12
C ALA A 168 4.36 -8.97 1.46
N VAL A 169 3.10 -9.32 1.23
CA VAL A 169 2.70 -10.56 0.55
C VAL A 169 2.27 -10.25 -0.88
N LEU A 170 2.92 -10.87 -1.87
CA LEU A 170 2.48 -10.78 -3.26
C LEU A 170 1.32 -11.75 -3.49
N THR A 171 0.12 -11.24 -3.77
CA THR A 171 -1.13 -12.01 -3.85
C THR A 171 -1.85 -11.79 -5.18
N ASP A 172 -1.14 -11.96 -6.29
CA ASP A 172 -1.76 -11.94 -7.63
C ASP A 172 -2.89 -12.98 -7.73
N HIS A 173 -3.88 -12.73 -8.60
CA HIS A 173 -5.11 -13.52 -8.63
C HIS A 173 -4.94 -14.94 -9.19
N SER A 174 -5.83 -15.85 -8.78
CA SER A 174 -5.96 -17.22 -9.31
C SER A 174 -6.64 -17.30 -10.70
N PRO A 175 -6.56 -18.45 -11.41
CA PRO A 175 -6.90 -18.59 -12.83
C PRO A 175 -8.29 -18.11 -13.27
N ARG A 176 -9.34 -18.36 -12.48
CA ARG A 176 -10.73 -18.09 -12.91
C ARG A 176 -11.08 -16.63 -12.96
N LEU A 177 -10.31 -15.75 -12.32
CA LEU A 177 -10.42 -14.32 -12.53
C LEU A 177 -9.75 -13.93 -13.87
N THR A 178 -10.30 -14.45 -14.96
CA THR A 178 -9.77 -14.31 -16.33
C THR A 178 -9.65 -12.85 -16.78
N VAL A 179 -10.55 -11.97 -16.32
CA VAL A 179 -10.49 -10.52 -16.57
C VAL A 179 -9.21 -9.91 -15.98
N ALA A 180 -8.69 -10.49 -14.90
CA ALA A 180 -7.47 -10.09 -14.23
C ALA A 180 -6.24 -10.88 -14.69
N ARG A 181 -6.33 -11.72 -15.72
CA ARG A 181 -5.23 -12.54 -16.22
C ARG A 181 -4.57 -13.38 -15.12
N GLY A 182 -5.40 -14.02 -14.28
CA GLY A 182 -4.96 -14.83 -13.15
C GLY A 182 -3.89 -15.89 -13.46
N LEU A 183 -3.15 -16.26 -12.43
CA LEU A 183 -2.01 -17.17 -12.51
C LEU A 183 -2.46 -18.62 -12.67
N SER A 184 -2.11 -19.25 -13.79
CA SER A 184 -2.15 -20.72 -13.90
C SER A 184 -1.19 -21.36 -12.90
N PRO A 185 -1.34 -22.66 -12.59
CA PRO A 185 -0.40 -23.37 -11.72
C PRO A 185 1.06 -23.24 -12.17
N GLU A 186 1.33 -23.21 -13.48
CA GLU A 186 2.66 -23.03 -14.05
C GLU A 186 3.18 -21.61 -13.82
N ARG A 187 2.35 -20.60 -14.09
CA ARG A 187 2.73 -19.19 -13.88
C ARG A 187 2.96 -18.86 -12.41
N LEU A 188 2.19 -19.47 -11.50
CA LEU A 188 2.43 -19.31 -10.07
C LEU A 188 3.79 -19.93 -9.68
N ARG A 189 4.13 -21.13 -10.16
CA ARG A 189 5.46 -21.71 -9.92
C ARG A 189 6.59 -20.79 -10.41
N GLU A 190 6.46 -20.21 -11.60
CA GLU A 190 7.41 -19.23 -12.12
C GLU A 190 7.50 -17.98 -11.22
N GLN A 191 6.37 -17.47 -10.73
CA GLN A 191 6.36 -16.32 -9.84
C GLN A 191 7.06 -16.62 -8.50
N LEU A 192 6.92 -17.84 -7.96
CA LEU A 192 7.64 -18.25 -6.75
C LEU A 192 9.16 -18.18 -6.94
N ASP A 193 9.67 -18.62 -8.10
CA ASP A 193 11.09 -18.54 -8.43
C ASP A 193 11.56 -17.07 -8.53
N VAL A 194 10.75 -16.20 -9.12
CA VAL A 194 11.03 -14.75 -9.17
C VAL A 194 11.11 -14.15 -7.77
N VAL A 195 10.13 -14.43 -6.90
CA VAL A 195 10.11 -13.93 -5.51
C VAL A 195 11.31 -14.47 -4.72
N ALA A 196 11.67 -15.74 -4.91
CA ALA A 196 12.84 -16.35 -4.26
C ALA A 196 14.14 -15.62 -4.64
N GLU A 197 14.34 -15.29 -5.92
CA GLU A 197 15.53 -14.55 -6.36
C GLU A 197 15.56 -13.12 -5.81
N LEU A 198 14.43 -12.41 -5.80
CA LEU A 198 14.33 -11.06 -5.25
C LEU A 198 14.70 -11.03 -3.76
N ASN A 199 14.17 -11.98 -2.98
CA ASN A 199 14.44 -12.12 -1.55
C ASN A 199 15.92 -12.36 -1.20
N ARG A 200 16.75 -12.85 -2.13
CA ARG A 200 18.21 -12.96 -1.92
C ARG A 200 18.89 -11.60 -1.85
N THR A 201 18.33 -10.59 -2.52
CA THR A 201 18.94 -9.27 -2.69
C THR A 201 18.29 -8.17 -1.87
N TRP A 202 17.08 -8.39 -1.34
CA TRP A 202 16.25 -7.35 -0.71
C TRP A 202 16.34 -7.27 0.81
N ARG A 203 17.20 -8.06 1.46
CA ARG A 203 17.34 -8.02 2.91
C ARG A 203 17.68 -6.60 3.41
N PRO A 204 17.09 -6.13 4.53
CA PRO A 204 16.28 -6.90 5.47
C PRO A 204 14.79 -7.09 5.08
N PHE A 205 14.30 -6.40 4.06
CA PHE A 205 12.92 -6.56 3.58
C PHE A 205 12.68 -7.97 3.01
N ARG A 206 11.45 -8.48 3.18
CA ARG A 206 11.05 -9.78 2.63
C ARG A 206 9.71 -9.68 1.89
N LEU A 207 9.71 -10.09 0.63
CA LEU A 207 8.47 -10.32 -0.12
C LEU A 207 8.01 -11.76 0.14
N LEU A 208 6.89 -11.93 0.83
CA LEU A 208 6.27 -13.22 1.10
C LEU A 208 5.48 -13.69 -0.12
N THR A 209 5.46 -15.00 -0.34
CA THR A 209 4.71 -15.60 -1.45
C THR A 209 3.24 -15.77 -1.07
N GLY A 210 2.33 -15.39 -1.95
CA GLY A 210 0.91 -15.61 -1.72
C GLY A 210 0.11 -15.67 -3.00
N ILE A 211 -1.20 -15.69 -2.83
CA ILE A 211 -2.18 -15.63 -3.91
C ILE A 211 -3.48 -15.06 -3.35
N GLU A 212 -4.21 -14.30 -4.16
CA GLU A 212 -5.64 -14.11 -3.93
C GLU A 212 -6.41 -15.19 -4.69
N CYS A 213 -6.82 -16.22 -3.95
CA CYS A 213 -7.52 -17.39 -4.47
C CYS A 213 -9.03 -17.16 -4.55
N ASP A 214 -9.61 -17.42 -5.72
CA ASP A 214 -11.07 -17.41 -5.88
C ASP A 214 -11.70 -18.52 -5.04
N ILE A 215 -12.69 -18.14 -4.21
CA ILE A 215 -13.61 -19.09 -3.58
C ILE A 215 -14.63 -19.50 -4.64
N LEU A 216 -14.70 -20.77 -5.02
CA LEU A 216 -15.64 -21.30 -6.01
C LEU A 216 -17.07 -21.38 -5.44
N PRO A 217 -18.12 -21.53 -6.28
CA PRO A 217 -19.51 -21.55 -5.82
C PRO A 217 -19.85 -22.63 -4.79
N ASP A 218 -19.06 -23.71 -4.70
CA ASP A 218 -19.19 -24.79 -3.72
C ASP A 218 -18.31 -24.60 -2.47
N GLY A 219 -17.50 -23.53 -2.42
CA GLY A 219 -16.57 -23.23 -1.33
C GLY A 219 -15.15 -23.73 -1.54
N SER A 220 -14.89 -24.54 -2.58
CA SER A 220 -13.52 -24.98 -2.91
C SER A 220 -12.66 -23.82 -3.44
N LEU A 221 -11.34 -23.99 -3.40
CA LEU A 221 -10.36 -22.97 -3.81
C LEU A 221 -9.94 -23.16 -5.27
N ASP A 222 -9.72 -22.06 -5.98
CA ASP A 222 -9.35 -22.06 -7.39
C ASP A 222 -7.84 -22.26 -7.65
N GLN A 223 -7.23 -23.24 -6.99
CA GLN A 223 -5.82 -23.60 -7.21
C GLN A 223 -5.54 -25.04 -6.76
N GLU A 224 -4.43 -25.62 -7.23
CA GLU A 224 -3.92 -26.91 -6.76
C GLU A 224 -3.60 -26.85 -5.25
N PRO A 225 -4.17 -27.73 -4.39
CA PRO A 225 -3.91 -27.72 -2.96
C PRO A 225 -2.42 -27.82 -2.59
N GLU A 226 -1.66 -28.62 -3.34
CA GLU A 226 -0.21 -28.78 -3.14
C GLU A 226 0.58 -27.53 -3.49
N LEU A 227 0.00 -26.63 -4.30
CA LEU A 227 0.62 -25.36 -4.62
C LEU A 227 0.25 -24.28 -3.59
N LEU A 228 -0.99 -24.30 -3.08
CA LEU A 228 -1.41 -23.45 -1.97
C LEU A 228 -0.59 -23.73 -0.69
N ASP A 229 -0.34 -25.00 -0.36
CA ASP A 229 0.47 -25.42 0.79
C ASP A 229 1.94 -24.92 0.74
N ARG A 230 2.41 -24.50 -0.45
CA ARG A 230 3.76 -23.93 -0.63
C ARG A 230 3.82 -22.41 -0.43
N LEU A 231 2.68 -21.74 -0.33
CA LEU A 231 2.61 -20.29 -0.18
C LEU A 231 2.87 -19.88 1.27
N ASP A 232 3.41 -18.68 1.46
CA ASP A 232 3.60 -18.12 2.80
C ASP A 232 2.26 -17.64 3.39
N VAL A 233 1.35 -17.10 2.56
CA VAL A 233 -0.01 -16.64 2.94
C VAL A 233 -1.00 -16.80 1.77
N VAL A 234 -2.21 -17.29 2.04
CA VAL A 234 -3.32 -17.41 1.09
C VAL A 234 -4.48 -16.49 1.50
N VAL A 235 -4.83 -15.56 0.61
CA VAL A 235 -6.05 -14.75 0.71
C VAL A 235 -7.13 -15.42 -0.11
N ALA A 236 -8.29 -15.71 0.48
CA ALA A 236 -9.44 -16.28 -0.24
C ALA A 236 -10.57 -15.26 -0.36
N SER A 237 -11.06 -15.04 -1.58
CA SER A 237 -12.05 -14.00 -1.88
C SER A 237 -13.18 -14.50 -2.78
N VAL A 238 -14.38 -13.94 -2.59
CA VAL A 238 -15.51 -14.19 -3.49
C VAL A 238 -15.52 -13.17 -4.62
N HIS A 239 -15.23 -13.59 -5.85
CA HIS A 239 -15.28 -12.71 -7.02
C HIS A 239 -16.44 -12.98 -7.98
N SER A 240 -17.12 -14.10 -7.81
CA SER A 240 -18.17 -14.58 -8.71
C SER A 240 -19.47 -14.87 -7.97
N ARG A 241 -20.60 -14.75 -8.67
CA ARG A 241 -21.95 -14.92 -8.10
C ARG A 241 -22.16 -14.11 -6.81
N LEU A 242 -21.72 -12.85 -6.80
CA LEU A 242 -21.88 -11.91 -5.68
C LEU A 242 -23.34 -11.60 -5.32
N ARG A 243 -24.30 -12.00 -6.15
CA ARG A 243 -25.75 -11.90 -5.93
C ARG A 243 -26.38 -13.26 -5.59
N MET A 244 -25.58 -14.23 -5.15
CA MET A 244 -26.08 -15.51 -4.64
C MET A 244 -26.94 -15.27 -3.40
N GLU A 245 -27.96 -16.12 -3.21
CA GLU A 245 -28.81 -16.11 -2.01
C GLU A 245 -27.99 -16.29 -0.73
N SER A 246 -28.46 -15.67 0.36
CA SER A 246 -27.75 -15.56 1.63
C SER A 246 -27.22 -16.90 2.17
N ARG A 247 -28.10 -17.91 2.28
CA ARG A 247 -27.73 -19.22 2.86
C ARG A 247 -26.70 -20.00 2.04
N PRO A 248 -26.83 -20.12 0.71
CA PRO A 248 -25.77 -20.66 -0.14
C PRO A 248 -24.45 -19.87 -0.05
N MET A 249 -24.50 -18.53 0.00
CA MET A 249 -23.29 -17.71 0.15
C MET A 249 -22.60 -17.97 1.50
N THR A 250 -23.36 -18.05 2.60
CA THR A 250 -22.82 -18.41 3.92
C THR A 250 -22.08 -19.75 3.86
N ARG A 251 -22.70 -20.82 3.33
CA ARG A 251 -22.04 -22.14 3.25
C ARG A 251 -20.78 -22.12 2.41
N ARG A 252 -20.80 -21.38 1.31
CA ARG A 252 -19.64 -21.19 0.43
C ARG A 252 -18.48 -20.52 1.17
N MET A 253 -18.76 -19.44 1.90
CA MET A 253 -17.75 -18.71 2.65
C MET A 253 -17.24 -19.52 3.84
N VAL A 254 -18.13 -20.15 4.61
CA VAL A 254 -17.77 -21.02 5.74
C VAL A 254 -16.85 -22.16 5.28
N ALA A 255 -17.21 -22.85 4.19
CA ALA A 255 -16.36 -23.92 3.65
C ALA A 255 -14.93 -23.45 3.35
N ALA A 256 -14.79 -22.26 2.73
CA ALA A 256 -13.49 -21.69 2.42
C ALA A 256 -12.70 -21.25 3.66
N VAL A 257 -13.31 -20.53 4.60
CA VAL A 257 -12.58 -20.03 5.79
C VAL A 257 -12.27 -21.11 6.81
N THR A 258 -12.85 -22.31 6.67
CA THR A 258 -12.48 -23.48 7.47
C THR A 258 -11.44 -24.38 6.78
N ASP A 259 -11.05 -24.06 5.55
CA ASP A 259 -9.99 -24.79 4.85
C ASP A 259 -8.63 -24.45 5.50
N PRO A 260 -7.81 -25.45 5.90
CA PRO A 260 -6.53 -25.21 6.57
C PRO A 260 -5.50 -24.49 5.69
N LEU A 261 -5.76 -24.34 4.39
CA LEU A 261 -4.91 -23.59 3.46
C LEU A 261 -5.33 -22.12 3.33
N VAL A 262 -6.34 -21.63 4.07
CA VAL A 262 -6.82 -20.24 3.99
C VAL A 262 -6.45 -19.45 5.23
N ASP A 263 -5.64 -18.41 5.02
CA ASP A 263 -5.15 -17.55 6.09
C ASP A 263 -5.99 -16.28 6.26
N VAL A 264 -6.47 -15.70 5.16
CA VAL A 264 -7.23 -14.44 5.16
C VAL A 264 -8.49 -14.58 4.33
N LEU A 265 -9.65 -14.21 4.89
CA LEU A 265 -10.85 -13.90 4.13
C LEU A 265 -10.73 -12.48 3.56
N GLY A 266 -10.47 -12.36 2.27
CA GLY A 266 -10.42 -11.08 1.55
C GLY A 266 -11.80 -10.45 1.39
N HIS A 267 -11.83 -9.13 1.18
CA HIS A 267 -12.98 -8.20 1.06
C HIS A 267 -14.35 -8.91 1.02
N CYS A 268 -14.81 -9.28 2.21
CA CYS A 268 -15.79 -10.36 2.41
C CYS A 268 -17.18 -10.09 1.84
N THR A 269 -17.54 -8.84 1.58
CA THR A 269 -18.83 -8.50 0.95
C THR A 269 -18.73 -8.34 -0.56
N GLY A 270 -17.51 -8.21 -1.08
CA GLY A 270 -17.24 -7.91 -2.48
C GLY A 270 -17.80 -6.54 -2.92
N ARG A 271 -18.17 -5.64 -2.02
CA ARG A 271 -18.76 -4.34 -2.40
C ARG A 271 -17.79 -3.43 -3.14
N LEU A 272 -18.35 -2.49 -3.91
CA LEU A 272 -17.66 -1.33 -4.46
C LEU A 272 -18.52 -0.09 -4.17
N LEU A 273 -18.00 0.87 -3.41
CA LEU A 273 -18.66 2.14 -3.12
C LEU A 273 -18.79 3.01 -4.38
N LYS A 274 -17.79 2.94 -5.25
CA LYS A 274 -17.75 3.60 -6.56
C LYS A 274 -17.23 2.62 -7.61
N GLY A 275 -17.78 2.68 -8.81
CA GLY A 275 -17.25 1.95 -9.95
C GLY A 275 -16.00 2.64 -10.51
N ARG A 276 -15.30 1.94 -11.40
CA ARG A 276 -14.16 2.48 -12.15
C ARG A 276 -14.55 3.78 -12.85
N ASP A 277 -13.66 4.78 -12.82
CA ASP A 277 -13.86 6.11 -13.45
C ASP A 277 -15.16 6.83 -13.03
N GLY A 278 -15.62 6.60 -11.78
CA GLY A 278 -16.85 7.21 -11.24
C GLY A 278 -18.14 6.49 -11.66
N GLY A 279 -18.03 5.26 -12.19
CA GLY A 279 -19.18 4.42 -12.52
C GLY A 279 -20.01 3.99 -11.31
N ARG A 280 -21.10 3.26 -11.58
CA ARG A 280 -21.98 2.73 -10.52
C ARG A 280 -21.23 1.72 -9.65
N GLY A 281 -21.35 1.87 -8.33
CA GLY A 281 -20.83 0.90 -7.36
C GLY A 281 -21.52 -0.46 -7.43
N ARG A 282 -21.02 -1.39 -6.62
CA ARG A 282 -21.53 -2.75 -6.42
C ARG A 282 -21.95 -2.91 -4.96
N PRO A 283 -23.19 -3.28 -4.66
CA PRO A 283 -23.60 -3.49 -3.27
C PRO A 283 -22.94 -4.74 -2.68
N GLU A 284 -23.05 -4.85 -1.36
CA GLU A 284 -22.61 -5.99 -0.55
C GLU A 284 -23.31 -7.28 -0.96
N SER A 285 -22.58 -8.39 -0.96
CA SER A 285 -23.15 -9.73 -0.96
C SER A 285 -23.95 -9.98 0.32
N ASP A 286 -25.03 -10.75 0.20
CA ASP A 286 -25.85 -11.17 1.33
C ASP A 286 -25.33 -12.50 1.86
N PHE A 287 -25.03 -12.56 3.16
CA PHE A 287 -24.62 -13.75 3.90
C PHE A 287 -24.81 -13.55 5.41
N ASP A 288 -24.83 -14.65 6.15
CA ASP A 288 -24.87 -14.65 7.61
C ASP A 288 -23.47 -14.37 8.18
N ALA A 289 -23.18 -13.10 8.48
CA ALA A 289 -21.84 -12.71 8.92
C ALA A 289 -21.47 -13.21 10.31
N ASP A 290 -22.42 -13.51 11.21
CA ASP A 290 -22.06 -14.08 12.52
C ASP A 290 -21.57 -15.52 12.35
N GLU A 291 -22.21 -16.29 11.46
CA GLU A 291 -21.77 -17.65 11.13
C GLU A 291 -20.39 -17.67 10.46
N VAL A 292 -20.16 -16.77 9.49
CA VAL A 292 -18.87 -16.67 8.81
C VAL A 292 -17.76 -16.19 9.76
N PHE A 293 -18.00 -15.16 10.57
CA PHE A 293 -16.97 -14.65 11.49
C PHE A 293 -16.70 -15.59 12.66
N ALA A 294 -17.70 -16.35 13.13
CA ALA A 294 -17.45 -17.43 14.09
C ALA A 294 -16.53 -18.49 13.49
N ALA A 295 -16.79 -18.91 12.24
CA ALA A 295 -15.92 -19.87 11.55
C ALA A 295 -14.48 -19.35 11.38
N CYS A 296 -14.30 -18.08 11.00
CA CYS A 296 -12.98 -17.44 10.97
C CYS A 296 -12.27 -17.45 12.33
N ALA A 297 -13.00 -17.14 13.40
CA ALA A 297 -12.44 -17.12 14.75
C ALA A 297 -12.01 -18.52 15.23
N ASP A 298 -12.79 -19.55 14.89
CA ASP A 298 -12.52 -20.94 15.25
C ASP A 298 -11.36 -21.54 14.43
N SER A 299 -11.22 -21.17 13.15
CA SER A 299 -10.17 -21.67 12.27
C SER A 299 -8.84 -20.90 12.36
N GLY A 300 -8.86 -19.69 12.93
CA GLY A 300 -7.70 -18.79 12.93
C GLY A 300 -7.52 -18.00 11.63
N THR A 301 -8.46 -18.11 10.68
CA THR A 301 -8.49 -17.29 9.46
C THR A 301 -8.79 -15.83 9.81
N ALA A 302 -7.90 -14.91 9.41
CA ALA A 302 -8.10 -13.49 9.62
C ALA A 302 -9.16 -12.92 8.67
N VAL A 303 -9.85 -11.86 9.10
CA VAL A 303 -10.76 -11.09 8.24
C VAL A 303 -10.03 -9.84 7.75
N GLU A 304 -9.99 -9.66 6.42
CA GLU A 304 -9.40 -8.46 5.82
C GLU A 304 -10.20 -7.19 6.18
N ILE A 305 -9.47 -6.12 6.51
CA ILE A 305 -9.94 -4.73 6.50
C ILE A 305 -9.32 -4.07 5.27
N ASN A 306 -10.00 -4.22 4.13
CA ASN A 306 -9.54 -3.71 2.86
C ASN A 306 -9.53 -2.18 2.87
N CYS A 307 -8.38 -1.60 2.51
CA CYS A 307 -8.13 -0.18 2.65
C CYS A 307 -8.44 0.64 1.40
N ARG A 308 -8.78 -0.01 0.28
CA ARG A 308 -9.05 0.70 -0.97
C ARG A 308 -10.23 1.66 -0.81
N PRO A 309 -10.09 2.94 -1.24
CA PRO A 309 -11.15 3.93 -1.14
C PRO A 309 -12.47 3.54 -1.82
N ASP A 310 -12.40 2.72 -2.87
CA ASP A 310 -13.56 2.22 -3.60
C ASP A 310 -14.19 0.96 -2.98
N ARG A 311 -13.55 0.30 -2.00
CA ARG A 311 -14.09 -0.86 -1.27
C ARG A 311 -14.46 -0.52 0.18
N LEU A 312 -13.46 -0.15 0.97
CA LEU A 312 -13.53 0.01 2.43
C LEU A 312 -14.25 -1.14 3.14
N ASP A 313 -13.95 -2.37 2.75
CA ASP A 313 -14.66 -3.59 3.16
C ASP A 313 -13.99 -4.24 4.38
N PRO A 314 -14.71 -4.88 5.33
CA PRO A 314 -16.16 -4.87 5.57
C PRO A 314 -16.73 -3.48 5.93
N PRO A 315 -18.01 -3.16 5.66
CA PRO A 315 -18.68 -2.00 6.26
C PRO A 315 -18.52 -1.95 7.79
N ARG A 316 -18.52 -0.73 8.38
CA ARG A 316 -18.36 -0.53 9.85
C ARG A 316 -19.27 -1.44 10.71
N PRO A 317 -20.58 -1.62 10.40
CA PRO A 317 -21.41 -2.57 11.14
C PRO A 317 -20.89 -4.02 11.13
N LEU A 318 -20.42 -4.52 9.98
CA LEU A 318 -19.83 -5.86 9.90
C LEU A 318 -18.46 -5.92 10.58
N LEU A 319 -17.64 -4.87 10.47
CA LEU A 319 -16.37 -4.80 11.18
C LEU A 319 -16.56 -4.92 12.71
N ARG A 320 -17.58 -4.26 13.27
CA ARG A 320 -17.92 -4.41 14.71
C ARG A 320 -18.40 -5.82 15.07
N ARG A 321 -19.11 -6.51 14.17
CA ARG A 321 -19.48 -7.93 14.36
C ARG A 321 -18.26 -8.84 14.35
N ALA A 322 -17.32 -8.62 13.43
CA ALA A 322 -16.05 -9.34 13.40
C ALA A 322 -15.26 -9.13 14.70
N VAL A 323 -15.22 -7.90 15.23
CA VAL A 323 -14.59 -7.61 16.54
C VAL A 323 -15.27 -8.39 17.66
N ALA A 324 -16.61 -8.40 17.70
CA ALA A 324 -17.38 -9.13 18.71
C ALA A 324 -17.19 -10.66 18.62
N ALA A 325 -17.03 -11.20 17.40
CA ALA A 325 -16.73 -12.62 17.18
C ALA A 325 -15.31 -13.00 17.61
N GLY A 326 -14.41 -12.03 17.81
CA GLY A 326 -13.04 -12.31 18.21
C GLY A 326 -12.24 -12.96 17.08
N VAL A 327 -12.36 -12.47 15.85
CA VAL A 327 -11.49 -12.87 14.75
C VAL A 327 -10.08 -12.27 14.90
N LEU A 328 -9.16 -12.76 14.07
CA LEU A 328 -7.95 -12.03 13.71
C LEU A 328 -8.24 -11.09 12.54
N PHE A 329 -7.43 -10.05 12.37
CA PHE A 329 -7.60 -9.05 11.31
C PHE A 329 -6.33 -8.89 10.49
N ALA A 330 -6.49 -8.70 9.19
CA ALA A 330 -5.45 -8.23 8.29
C ALA A 330 -5.82 -6.85 7.73
N ILE A 331 -4.95 -5.85 7.80
CA ILE A 331 -5.20 -4.48 7.32
C ILE A 331 -4.36 -4.25 6.08
N ASP A 332 -4.99 -4.41 4.92
CA ASP A 332 -4.26 -4.56 3.66
C ASP A 332 -4.72 -3.55 2.62
N SER A 333 -3.80 -3.18 1.74
CA SER A 333 -4.04 -2.13 0.75
C SER A 333 -4.82 -2.60 -0.47
N ASP A 334 -4.76 -3.89 -0.83
CA ASP A 334 -5.23 -4.42 -2.12
C ASP A 334 -4.62 -3.55 -3.26
N ALA A 335 -3.33 -3.21 -3.08
CA ALA A 335 -2.64 -2.29 -3.97
C ALA A 335 -2.34 -2.93 -5.32
N HIS A 336 -2.80 -2.28 -6.39
CA HIS A 336 -2.51 -2.62 -7.78
C HIS A 336 -1.44 -1.70 -8.39
N ALA A 337 -0.95 -0.73 -7.62
CA ALA A 337 0.15 0.15 -8.00
C ALA A 337 0.87 0.67 -6.75
N PRO A 338 2.16 1.07 -6.85
CA PRO A 338 2.96 1.47 -5.70
C PRO A 338 2.34 2.54 -4.81
N GLY A 339 1.72 3.58 -5.39
CA GLY A 339 1.08 4.66 -4.62
C GLY A 339 -0.09 4.21 -3.74
N GLN A 340 -0.68 3.06 -4.05
CA GLN A 340 -1.87 2.53 -3.38
C GLN A 340 -1.54 1.84 -2.06
N LEU A 341 -0.27 1.44 -1.87
CA LEU A 341 0.22 0.87 -0.60
C LEU A 341 0.04 1.85 0.59
N ASP A 342 0.00 3.15 0.32
CA ASP A 342 -0.20 4.16 1.37
C ASP A 342 -1.65 4.19 1.92
N TRP A 343 -2.58 3.47 1.29
CA TRP A 343 -3.99 3.48 1.71
C TRP A 343 -4.26 2.78 3.03
N GLN A 344 -3.32 2.01 3.62
CA GLN A 344 -3.51 1.32 4.91
C GLN A 344 -4.04 2.22 6.03
N ILE A 345 -3.75 3.53 5.99
CA ILE A 345 -4.30 4.50 6.95
C ILE A 345 -5.83 4.52 6.98
N ASN A 346 -6.50 4.26 5.85
CA ASN A 346 -7.96 4.21 5.75
C ASN A 346 -8.52 3.03 6.57
N GLY A 347 -7.89 1.86 6.47
CA GLY A 347 -8.26 0.68 7.27
C GLY A 347 -7.91 0.88 8.74
N CYS A 348 -6.74 1.44 9.05
CA CYS A 348 -6.32 1.74 10.42
C CYS A 348 -7.32 2.66 11.13
N ALA A 349 -7.76 3.74 10.47
CA ALA A 349 -8.74 4.66 11.03
C ALA A 349 -10.08 3.96 11.34
N ARG A 350 -10.56 3.12 10.41
CA ARG A 350 -11.80 2.34 10.59
C ARG A 350 -11.67 1.29 11.68
N ALA A 351 -10.51 0.64 11.78
CA ALA A 351 -10.19 -0.37 12.77
C ALA A 351 -10.20 0.24 14.19
N GLU A 352 -9.52 1.39 14.38
CA GLU A 352 -9.56 2.12 15.65
C GLU A 352 -10.97 2.58 16.01
N GLU A 353 -11.71 3.14 15.06
CA GLU A 353 -13.11 3.58 15.27
C GLU A 353 -14.04 2.42 15.68
N CYS A 354 -13.79 1.21 15.15
CA CYS A 354 -14.60 0.02 15.44
C CYS A 354 -14.08 -0.79 16.63
N GLY A 355 -13.00 -0.36 17.29
CA GLY A 355 -12.45 -1.02 18.47
C GLY A 355 -11.67 -2.30 18.18
N VAL A 356 -11.06 -2.42 17.01
CA VAL A 356 -10.16 -3.54 16.67
C VAL A 356 -8.93 -3.51 17.60
N PRO A 357 -8.67 -4.57 18.38
CA PRO A 357 -7.48 -4.64 19.22
C PRO A 357 -6.23 -4.83 18.38
N GLU A 358 -5.19 -4.00 18.61
CA GLU A 358 -3.89 -4.11 17.93
C GLU A 358 -3.30 -5.52 18.04
N SER A 359 -3.46 -6.18 19.20
CA SER A 359 -2.97 -7.55 19.45
C SER A 359 -3.59 -8.61 18.53
N ARG A 360 -4.71 -8.31 17.87
CA ARG A 360 -5.42 -9.17 16.93
C ARG A 360 -5.18 -8.81 15.46
N VAL A 361 -4.30 -7.84 15.18
CA VAL A 361 -3.94 -7.45 13.81
C VAL A 361 -2.64 -8.15 13.39
N VAL A 362 -2.72 -9.04 12.40
CA VAL A 362 -1.57 -9.86 11.94
C VAL A 362 -0.43 -8.99 11.40
N ASN A 363 -0.77 -7.86 10.77
CA ASN A 363 0.19 -6.92 10.19
C ASN A 363 1.12 -6.26 11.23
N THR A 364 0.80 -6.34 12.52
CA THR A 364 1.67 -5.82 13.61
C THR A 364 2.83 -6.75 13.94
N ARG A 365 2.85 -7.94 13.34
CA ARG A 365 3.84 -8.97 13.61
C ARG A 365 5.00 -8.95 12.62
N GLY A 366 6.12 -9.53 13.03
CA GLY A 366 7.27 -9.72 12.13
C GLY A 366 7.01 -10.86 11.16
N ALA A 367 7.77 -10.91 10.07
CA ALA A 367 7.58 -11.93 9.04
C ALA A 367 7.59 -13.37 9.57
N GLN A 368 8.41 -13.69 10.58
CA GLN A 368 8.47 -15.05 11.15
C GLN A 368 7.18 -15.43 11.90
N ASP A 369 6.59 -14.48 12.62
CA ASP A 369 5.35 -14.69 13.37
C ASP A 369 4.15 -14.83 12.42
N VAL A 370 4.13 -14.05 11.33
CA VAL A 370 3.12 -14.18 10.27
C VAL A 370 3.18 -15.57 9.65
N LEU A 371 4.38 -16.06 9.32
CA LEU A 371 4.56 -17.42 8.78
C LEU A 371 4.19 -18.52 9.76
N ARG A 372 4.40 -18.28 11.06
CA ARG A 372 3.95 -19.22 12.09
C ARG A 372 2.43 -19.23 12.18
N TRP A 373 1.80 -18.04 12.18
CA TRP A 373 0.35 -17.92 12.21
C TRP A 373 -0.29 -18.59 11.01
N ALA A 374 0.16 -18.32 9.78
CA ALA A 374 -0.39 -18.95 8.57
C ALA A 374 -0.37 -20.49 8.64
N ARG A 375 0.70 -21.06 9.20
CA ARG A 375 0.80 -22.53 9.37
C ARG A 375 -0.03 -23.12 10.51
N THR A 376 -0.47 -22.32 11.48
CA THR A 376 -1.03 -22.85 12.74
C THR A 376 -2.39 -22.27 13.13
N GLY A 377 -2.84 -21.20 12.47
CA GLY A 377 -4.00 -20.40 12.88
C GLY A 377 -3.77 -19.56 14.14
N GLU A 378 -2.59 -19.67 14.79
CA GLU A 378 -2.32 -19.04 16.08
C GLU A 378 -1.31 -17.90 15.97
N LEU A 379 -1.74 -16.69 16.33
CA LEU A 379 -0.82 -15.57 16.53
C LEU A 379 -0.03 -15.76 17.84
N PRO A 380 1.31 -15.63 17.81
CA PRO A 380 2.10 -15.58 19.03
C PRO A 380 1.63 -14.45 19.95
N SER A 381 1.71 -14.68 21.26
CA SER A 381 1.49 -13.61 22.23
C SER A 381 2.49 -12.48 21.98
N ALA A 382 2.05 -11.23 22.13
CA ALA A 382 2.97 -10.11 22.14
C ALA A 382 3.80 -10.20 23.42
N ASP A 383 5.13 -10.33 23.30
CA ASP A 383 6.06 -10.25 24.42
C ASP A 383 6.13 -8.84 25.02
#